data_AF-A0A837I345-F1
#
_entry.id   AF-A0A837I345-F1
#
_cell.length_a   1.000
_cell.length_b   1.000
_cell.length_c   1.000
_cell.angle_alpha   90.00
_cell.angle_beta   90.00
_cell.angle_gamma   90.00
#
_symmetry.space_group_name_H-M   'P 1'
#
loop_
_entity.id
_entity.type
_entity.pdbx_description
1 polymer ?
#
loop_
_entity_poly.entity_id
_entity_poly.type
_entity_poly.pdbx_seq_one_letter_code
_entity_poly.pdbx_strand_id
1 'polypeptide(L)' 'MKSVRLMIKAKKMFWVGIAGLCIGALSMVAFANYFSVTIYLVSVVLIVWSIFLKMKADRITGE' A
#
# COMPACT_ATOMS: atom_id res chain seq x y z
N MET A 1 18.31 5.62 13.08
CA MET A 1 17.43 6.67 12.49
C MET A 1 16.96 6.39 11.05
N LYS A 2 17.80 5.91 10.12
CA LYS A 2 17.36 5.63 8.73
C LYS A 2 16.31 4.49 8.66
N SER A 3 16.44 3.44 9.47
CA SER A 3 15.50 2.31 9.59
C SER A 3 14.11 2.73 10.08
N VAL A 4 14.04 3.48 11.18
CA VAL A 4 12.77 3.98 11.76
C VAL A 4 11.98 4.82 10.76
N ARG A 5 12.66 5.68 9.99
CA ARG A 5 12.00 6.49 8.94
C ARG A 5 11.45 5.63 7.80
N LEU A 6 12.12 4.53 7.44
CA LEU A 6 11.62 3.57 6.45
C LEU A 6 10.39 2.82 6.97
N MET A 7 10.41 2.43 8.25
CA MET A 7 9.30 1.73 8.91
C MET A 7 8.03 2.61 8.99
N ILE A 8 8.18 3.89 9.35
CA ILE A 8 7.06 4.86 9.37
C ILE A 8 6.52 5.09 7.94
N LYS A 9 7.40 5.23 6.94
CA LYS A 9 6.99 5.39 5.53
C LYS A 9 6.25 4.15 5.01
N ALA A 10 6.74 2.95 5.32
CA ALA A 10 6.09 1.69 4.96
C ALA A 10 4.68 1.60 5.57
N LYS A 11 4.54 1.88 6.88
CA LYS A 11 3.24 1.90 7.56
C LYS A 11 2.27 2.90 6.93
N LYS A 12 2.73 4.12 6.60
CA LYS A 12 1.89 5.13 5.94
C LYS A 12 1.42 4.66 4.55
N MET A 13 2.32 4.10 3.73
CA MET A 13 1.98 3.57 2.41
C MET A 13 1.00 2.39 2.48
N PHE A 14 1.13 1.53 3.49
CA PHE A 14 0.20 0.42 3.72
C PHE A 14 -1.23 0.90 3.97
N TRP A 15 -1.41 1.87 4.89
CA TRP A 15 -2.73 2.42 5.19
C TRP A 15 -3.36 3.16 4.02
N VAL A 16 -2.57 3.91 3.25
CA VAL A 16 -3.03 4.57 2.03
C VAL A 16 -3.46 3.54 0.98
N GLY A 17 -2.69 2.45 0.84
CA GLY A 17 -3.05 1.33 -0.04
C GLY A 17 -4.36 0.65 0.37
N ILE A 18 -4.59 0.40 1.66
CA ILE A 18 -5.86 -0.16 2.15
C ILE A 18 -7.04 0.76 1.85
N ALA A 19 -6.91 2.06 2.13
CA ALA A 19 -7.98 3.02 1.87
C ALA A 19 -8.33 3.08 0.37
N GLY A 20 -7.32 3.11 -0.49
CA GLY A 20 -7.50 3.08 -1.94
C GLY A 20 -8.12 1.76 -2.43
N LEU A 21 -7.79 0.64 -1.81
CA LEU A 21 -8.36 -0.67 -2.14
C LEU A 21 -9.87 -0.70 -1.83
N CYS A 22 -10.27 -0.19 -0.66
CA CYS A 22 -11.68 -0.11 -0.27
C CYS A 22 -12.48 0.81 -1.21
N ILE A 23 -11.94 1.99 -1.53
CA ILE A 23 -12.57 2.94 -2.46
C ILE A 23 -12.66 2.35 -3.87
N GLY A 24 -11.58 1.73 -4.35
CA GLY A 24 -11.53 1.07 -5.65
C GLY A 24 -12.55 -0.08 -5.76
N ALA A 25 -12.63 -0.92 -4.72
CA ALA A 25 -13.59 -2.03 -4.68
C ALA A 25 -15.05 -1.53 -4.69
N LEU A 26 -15.39 -0.56 -3.83
CA LEU A 26 -16.74 0.02 -3.78
C LEU A 26 -17.13 0.67 -5.12
N SER A 27 -16.19 1.40 -5.73
CA SER A 27 -16.45 2.07 -7.01
C SER A 27 -16.50 1.11 -8.20
N MET A 28 -15.77 -0.01 -8.17
CA MET A 28 -15.94 -1.10 -9.15
C MET A 28 -17.34 -1.71 -9.09
N VAL A 29 -17.88 -1.93 -7.89
CA VAL A 29 -19.24 -2.47 -7.72
C VAL A 29 -20.30 -1.46 -8.19
N ALA A 30 -20.11 -0.18 -7.90
CA ALA A 30 -21.11 0.85 -8.20
C ALA A 30 -21.16 1.27 -9.68
N PHE A 31 -20.02 1.37 -10.37
CA PHE A 31 -19.95 1.97 -11.71
C PHE A 31 -19.15 1.17 -12.73
N ALA A 32 -18.50 0.05 -12.33
CA ALA A 32 -17.75 -0.86 -13.19
C ALA A 32 -16.92 -0.19 -14.30
N ASN A 33 -16.15 0.85 -13.95
CA ASN A 33 -15.36 1.63 -14.91
C ASN A 33 -13.85 1.28 -14.85
N TYR A 34 -13.14 1.51 -15.94
CA TYR A 34 -11.68 1.27 -16.04
C TYR A 34 -10.87 2.07 -15.00
N PHE A 35 -11.39 3.22 -14.58
CA PHE A 35 -10.72 4.08 -13.59
C PHE A 35 -10.71 3.43 -12.20
N SER A 36 -11.81 2.83 -11.76
CA SER A 36 -11.95 2.10 -10.51
C SER A 36 -11.06 0.86 -10.47
N VAL A 37 -10.97 0.14 -11.60
CA VAL A 37 -10.03 -0.99 -11.75
C VAL A 37 -8.58 -0.52 -11.60
N THR A 38 -8.25 0.63 -12.19
CA THR A 38 -6.90 1.21 -12.09
C THR A 38 -6.57 1.62 -10.65
N ILE A 39 -7.50 2.29 -9.95
CA ILE A 39 -7.34 2.64 -8.54
C ILE A 39 -7.13 1.39 -7.69
N TYR A 40 -7.92 0.34 -7.93
CA TYR A 40 -7.79 -0.92 -7.22
C TYR A 40 -6.41 -1.56 -7.43
N LEU A 41 -5.95 -1.65 -8.68
CA LEU A 41 -4.63 -2.20 -9.01
C LEU A 41 -3.49 -1.39 -8.39
N VAL A 42 -3.52 -0.05 -8.47
CA VAL A 42 -2.51 0.82 -7.86
C VAL A 42 -2.47 0.62 -6.34
N SER A 43 -3.63 0.44 -5.73
CA SER A 43 -3.74 0.21 -4.29
C SER A 43 -3.13 -1.13 -3.87
N VAL A 44 -3.34 -2.19 -4.64
CA VAL A 44 -2.67 -3.49 -4.44
C VAL A 44 -1.15 -3.34 -4.54
N VAL A 45 -0.66 -2.65 -5.57
CA VAL A 45 0.79 -2.41 -5.76
C VAL A 45 1.39 -1.64 -4.59
N LEU A 46 0.70 -0.61 -4.07
CA LEU A 46 1.16 0.15 -2.91
C LEU A 46 1.24 -0.71 -1.64
N ILE A 47 0.27 -1.61 -1.42
CA ILE A 47 0.31 -2.56 -0.30
C ILE A 47 1.52 -3.48 -0.44
N VAL A 48 1.73 -4.09 -1.60
CA VAL A 48 2.87 -4.97 -1.85
C VAL A 48 4.20 -4.22 -1.66
N TRP A 49 4.31 -3.01 -2.20
CA TRP A 49 5.49 -2.17 -2.04
C TRP A 49 5.78 -1.84 -0.57
N SER A 50 4.73 -1.58 0.21
CA SER A 50 4.86 -1.31 1.65
C SER A 50 5.41 -2.52 2.42
N ILE A 51 5.03 -3.74 2.03
CA ILE A 51 5.54 -4.99 2.62
C ILE A 51 7.03 -5.13 2.31
N PHE A 52 7.45 -4.90 1.06
CA PHE A 52 8.87 -4.93 0.69
C PHE A 52 9.70 -3.90 1.46
N LEU A 53 9.17 -2.69 1.66
CA LEU A 53 9.84 -1.67 2.46
C LEU A 53 9.94 -2.07 3.93
N LYS A 54 8.91 -2.72 4.48
CA LYS A 54 8.92 -3.26 5.83
C LYS A 54 10.00 -4.34 5.96
N MET A 55 9.99 -5.35 5.10
CA MET A 55 11.01 -6.41 5.09
C MET A 55 12.43 -5.86 4.93
N LYS A 56 12.62 -4.82 4.12
CA LYS A 56 13.92 -4.16 3.99
C LYS A 56 14.32 -3.41 5.27
N ALA A 57 13.36 -2.79 5.97
CA ALA A 57 13.61 -2.15 7.25
C ALA A 57 14.01 -3.19 8.32
N ASP A 58 13.27 -4.30 8.40
CA ASP A 58 13.49 -5.39 9.37
C ASP A 58 14.91 -5.97 9.22
N ARG A 59 15.36 -6.24 7.98
CA ARG A 59 16.74 -6.67 7.67
C ARG A 59 17.83 -5.68 8.11
N ILE A 60 17.55 -4.38 8.13
CA ILE A 60 18.52 -3.35 8.54
C ILE A 60 18.58 -3.25 10.06
N THR A 61 17.47 -3.53 10.75
CA THR A 61 17.40 -3.57 12.23
C THR A 61 17.91 -4.87 12.83
N GLY A 62 18.04 -5.94 12.04
CA GLY A 62 18.55 -7.23 12.52
C GLY A 62 17.51 -8.05 13.31
N GLU A 63 16.22 -7.71 13.15
CA GLU A 63 15.09 -8.58 13.51
C GLU A 63 14.82 -9.61 12.41
#